data_AF-A0A7X5P756-F1
#
_entry.id   AF-A0A7X5P756-F1
#
_cell.length_a   1.000
_cell.length_b   1.000
_cell.length_c   1.000
_cell.angle_alpha   90.00
_cell.angle_beta   90.00
_cell.angle_gamma   90.00
#
_symmetry.space_group_name_H-M   'P 1'
#
loop_
_entity.id
_entity.type
_entity.pdbx_description
1 polymer ?
#
loop_
_entity_poly.entity_id
_entity_poly.type
_entity_poly.pdbx_seq_one_letter_code
_entity_poly.pdbx_strand_id
1 'polypeptide(L)' 'MANKKTVKAKALVNLKYDKDCFKIGNELKVRIEDALDMIEKEHIELLEELPEENEEEIGESAKEGE' A
#
# COMPACT_ATOMS: atom_id res chain seq x y z
N MET A 1 -9.16 19.47 0.46
CA MET A 1 -8.63 18.84 -0.76
C MET A 1 -8.31 17.40 -0.40
N ALA A 2 -9.06 16.42 -0.91
CA ALA A 2 -8.85 15.02 -0.56
C ALA A 2 -7.58 14.53 -1.27
N ASN A 3 -6.45 14.54 -0.56
CA ASN A 3 -5.28 13.75 -0.96
C ASN A 3 -5.71 12.29 -0.93
N LYS A 4 -6.14 11.75 -2.08
CA LYS A 4 -6.39 10.31 -2.22
C LYS A 4 -5.04 9.62 -2.16
N LYS A 5 -4.56 9.38 -0.94
CA LYS A 5 -3.36 8.59 -0.69
C LYS A 5 -3.66 7.16 -1.13
N THR A 6 -2.84 6.65 -2.03
CA THR A 6 -2.89 5.26 -2.51
C THR A 6 -1.59 4.59 -2.14
N VAL A 7 -1.67 3.31 -1.79
CA VAL A 7 -0.53 2.49 -1.38
C VAL A 7 -0.44 1.27 -2.27
N LYS A 8 0.78 0.80 -2.54
CA LYS A 8 0.98 -0.48 -3.18
C LYS A 8 0.81 -1.61 -2.18
N ALA A 9 0.00 -2.56 -2.58
CA ALA A 9 -0.17 -3.82 -1.90
C ALA A 9 -0.03 -4.97 -2.90
N LYS A 10 0.06 -6.17 -2.38
CA LYS A 10 0.06 -7.43 -3.11
C LYS A 10 -1.21 -8.17 -2.76
N ALA A 11 -1.94 -8.62 -3.77
CA ALA A 11 -3.14 -9.42 -3.56
C ALA A 11 -2.75 -10.79 -2.98
N LEU A 12 -3.31 -11.14 -1.82
CA LEU A 12 -3.20 -12.48 -1.23
C LEU A 12 -4.35 -13.39 -1.70
N VAL A 13 -5.44 -12.79 -2.19
CA VAL A 13 -6.62 -13.46 -2.75
C VAL A 13 -6.92 -12.95 -4.16
N ASN A 14 -7.79 -13.64 -4.90
CA ASN A 14 -8.30 -13.10 -6.16
C ASN A 14 -9.24 -11.93 -5.86
N LEU A 15 -8.77 -10.70 -6.08
CA LEU A 15 -9.45 -9.47 -5.73
C LEU A 15 -9.87 -8.73 -7.00
N LYS A 16 -11.14 -8.35 -7.08
CA LYS A 16 -11.60 -7.38 -8.08
C LYS A 16 -11.62 -6.00 -7.43
N TYR A 17 -10.82 -5.08 -7.95
CA TYR A 17 -10.75 -3.71 -7.44
C TYR A 17 -10.88 -2.70 -8.59
N ASP A 18 -11.77 -1.72 -8.41
CA ASP A 18 -12.19 -0.77 -9.45
C ASP A 18 -12.74 -1.48 -10.71
N LYS A 19 -11.98 -1.46 -11.82
CA LYS A 19 -12.31 -2.17 -13.06
C LYS A 19 -11.42 -3.36 -13.35
N ASP A 20 -10.41 -3.58 -12.52
CA ASP A 20 -9.37 -4.57 -12.74
C ASP A 20 -9.55 -5.78 -11.81
N CYS A 21 -9.15 -6.95 -12.32
CA CYS A 21 -9.14 -8.20 -11.56
C CYS A 21 -7.68 -8.57 -11.28
N PHE A 22 -7.29 -8.53 -10.02
CA PHE A 22 -5.97 -8.89 -9.54
C PHE A 22 -6.00 -10.32 -9.04
N LYS A 23 -5.03 -11.12 -9.50
CA LYS A 23 -4.84 -12.48 -9.01
C LYS A 23 -3.92 -12.48 -7.79
N ILE A 24 -3.94 -13.59 -7.06
CA ILE A 24 -2.99 -13.85 -5.97
C ILE A 24 -1.57 -13.62 -6.46
N GLY A 25 -0.81 -12.82 -5.72
CA GLY A 25 0.55 -12.43 -6.02
C GLY A 25 0.69 -11.20 -6.93
N ASN A 26 -0.40 -10.65 -7.48
CA ASN A 26 -0.32 -9.40 -8.24
C ASN A 26 -0.21 -8.18 -7.34
N GLU A 27 0.59 -7.23 -7.78
CA GLU A 27 0.75 -5.93 -7.15
C GLU A 27 -0.34 -4.98 -7.63
N LEU A 28 -0.97 -4.27 -6.71
CA LEU A 28 -2.05 -3.34 -6.97
C LEU A 28 -1.90 -2.08 -6.13
N LYS A 29 -2.42 -0.96 -6.66
CA LYS A 29 -2.51 0.30 -5.91
C LYS A 29 -3.92 0.46 -5.38
N VAL A 30 -4.06 0.39 -4.07
CA VAL A 30 -5.33 0.52 -3.35
C VAL A 30 -5.33 1.85 -2.62
N ARG A 31 -6.50 2.45 -2.40
CA ARG A 31 -6.57 3.63 -1.53
C ARG A 31 -6.31 3.20 -0.10
N ILE A 32 -5.72 4.07 0.73
CA ILE A 32 -5.44 3.72 2.13
C ILE A 32 -6.72 3.30 2.88
N GLU A 33 -7.82 4.02 2.67
CA GLU A 33 -9.11 3.72 3.29
C GLU A 33 -9.58 2.29 2.97
N ASP A 34 -9.49 1.89 1.70
CA ASP A 34 -9.84 0.55 1.25
C ASP A 34 -8.78 -0.50 1.64
N ALA A 35 -7.50 -0.11 1.64
CA ALA A 35 -6.39 -0.98 1.97
C ALA A 35 -6.47 -1.45 3.42
N LEU A 36 -6.80 -0.55 4.36
CA LEU A 36 -6.96 -0.89 5.78
C LEU A 36 -7.98 -2.00 5.98
N ASP A 37 -9.18 -1.88 5.40
CA ASP A 37 -10.23 -2.90 5.47
C ASP A 37 -9.80 -4.23 4.81
N MET A 38 -9.05 -4.15 3.69
CA MET A 38 -8.53 -5.33 3.00
C MET A 38 -7.38 -6.02 3.76
N ILE A 39 -6.56 -5.26 4.50
CA ILE A 39 -5.48 -5.80 5.34
C ILE A 39 -6.08 -6.50 6.55
N GLU A 40 -7.09 -5.90 7.20
CA GLU A 40 -7.81 -6.53 8.32
C GLU A 40 -8.46 -7.86 7.90
N LYS A 41 -8.86 -7.98 6.63
CA LYS A 41 -9.41 -9.20 6.05
C LYS A 41 -8.37 -10.14 5.45
N GLU A 42 -7.07 -9.82 5.57
CA GLU A 42 -5.96 -10.58 4.99
C GLU A 42 -6.10 -10.81 3.46
N HIS A 43 -6.79 -9.90 2.76
CA HIS A 43 -6.98 -9.97 1.32
C HIS A 43 -5.78 -9.42 0.53
N ILE A 44 -5.05 -8.48 1.14
CA ILE A 44 -3.87 -7.84 0.56
C ILE A 44 -2.76 -7.74 1.59
N GLU A 45 -1.52 -7.71 1.11
CA GLU A 45 -0.30 -7.50 1.89
C GLU A 45 0.33 -6.18 1.46
N LEU A 46 0.57 -5.24 2.38
CA LEU A 46 1.22 -3.98 2.04
C LEU A 46 2.67 -4.24 1.58
N LEU A 47 3.01 -3.71 0.40
CA LEU A 47 4.38 -3.76 -0.13
C LEU A 47 5.18 -2.48 0.16
N GLU A 48 4.47 -1.39 0.47
CA GLU A 48 5.06 -0.14 0.95
C GLU A 48 4.40 0.25 2.28
N GLU A 49 5.18 0.87 3.16
CA GLU A 49 4.68 1.43 4.41
C GLU A 49 3.60 2.49 4.10
N LEU A 50 2.46 2.43 4.80
CA LEU A 50 1.43 3.45 4.66
C LEU A 50 2.08 4.81 4.92
N PRO A 51 1.90 5.83 4.07
CA PRO A 51 2.46 7.15 4.33
C PRO A 51 1.80 7.71 5.59
N GLU A 52 2.50 7.57 6.72
CA GLU A 52 2.09 8.06 8.02
C GLU A 52 1.57 9.50 7.85
N GLU A 53 0.31 9.72 8.23
CA GLU A 53 -0.16 11.08 8.38
C GLU A 53 0.54 11.67 9.59
N ASN A 54 1.64 12.36 9.27
CA ASN A 54 2.26 13.44 10.03
C ASN A 54 3.35 13.03 11.02
N GLU A 55 4.60 12.99 10.57
CA GLU A 55 5.72 13.57 11.31
C GLU A 55 6.81 14.06 10.33
N GLU A 56 7.28 15.29 10.57
CA GLU A 56 8.48 15.87 9.99
C GLU A 56 9.68 14.93 10.13
N GLU A 57 10.62 15.00 9.18
CA GLU A 57 12.01 14.56 9.32
C GLU A 57 12.24 13.08 9.63
N ILE A 58 12.60 12.28 8.61
CA ILE A 58 13.90 11.61 8.59
C ILE A 58 14.30 11.32 7.14
N GLY A 59 15.35 12.02 6.70
CA GLY A 59 16.14 11.56 5.58
C GLY A 59 17.08 10.47 6.06
N GLU A 60 16.87 9.22 5.67
CA GLU A 60 17.90 8.20 5.71
C GLU A 60 18.08 7.58 4.33
N SER A 61 18.81 8.34 3.52
CA SER A 61 19.62 7.78 2.43
C SER A 61 21.06 8.25 2.63
N ALA A 62 21.65 7.87 3.77
CA ALA A 62 23.10 7.85 3.92
C ALA A 62 23.57 6.43 3.63
N LYS A 63 23.81 6.20 2.33
CA LYS A 63 24.53 5.06 1.79
C LYS A 63 25.86 4.93 2.54
N GLU A 64 26.06 3.82 3.23
CA GLU A 64 27.34 3.45 3.84
C GLU A 64 28.46 3.62 2.81
N GLY A 65 29.45 4.43 3.16
CA GLY A 65 30.72 4.54 2.48
C GLY A 65 31.82 4.20 3.47
N GLU A 66 32.50 3.09 3.24
CA GLU A 66 33.84 2.81 3.73
C GLU A 66 34.67 2.23 2.57
#